data_AF-F0SZ72-F1
#
_entry.id   AF-F0SZ72-F1
#
_cell.length_a   1.000
_cell.length_b   1.000
_cell.length_c   1.000
_cell.angle_alpha   90.00
_cell.angle_beta   90.00
_cell.angle_gamma   90.00
#
_symmetry.space_group_name_H-M   'P 1'
#
loop_
_entity.id
_entity.type
_entity.pdbx_description
1 polymer ?
#
loop_
_entity_poly.entity_id
_entity_poly.type
_entity_poly.pdbx_seq_one_letter_code
_entity_poly.pdbx_strand_id
1 'polypeptide(L)'
;MGIFLGKEELSEALSKIKTKNVTLYSRLSAEKEIGELLEKYLPEDTYVVAHPQIGGYDPDFLVISSRFGCRVIEVQSWSPEEITEIEPDGKITLKDGRRINLTEQIRKYRDELSIYLDTNLGMTNITIEGLIVHCRFTAGEFKDKVSKIFPPDYYRNILFKDQIDTRIEQRLKASSKYVNRGLIDSNIQTILSAIEISENIAQEKRYVQITKLEEEPAVEEDREQDREEPEENSEGENGQKDSGPEEEQDLENDVSHDQDPQVPQQGKPGQNKTGLNWRNIAIALFLLIILICGSLAVKNLPSLQSAVGLGSAGNNTGKNKESGTIDRLVNGADSTGEQEMMLTVTKFLDDSRNQIIFLILSDGTSTIDALIDKNTKNALQVKEGNRYLVKGTLEKSENGNRLILSEISLSD
;
A
#
# COMPACT_ATOMS: atom_id res chain seq x y z
N MET A 1 17.99 1.95 24.37
CA MET A 1 17.25 2.88 23.48
C MET A 1 17.37 2.30 22.10
N GLY A 2 16.31 2.39 21.29
CA GLY A 2 16.34 1.94 19.90
C GLY A 2 17.41 2.66 19.09
N ILE A 3 17.71 2.12 17.92
CA ILE A 3 18.76 2.62 17.02
C ILE A 3 18.07 3.37 15.88
N PHE A 4 18.23 4.69 15.83
CA PHE A 4 17.60 5.54 14.81
C PHE A 4 18.56 5.80 13.65
N LEU A 5 18.35 5.09 12.54
CA LEU A 5 19.10 5.23 11.29
C LEU A 5 18.38 6.25 10.39
N GLY A 6 19.12 7.18 9.77
CA GLY A 6 18.53 8.26 8.95
C GLY A 6 18.25 9.56 9.71
N LYS A 7 18.67 9.65 10.99
CA LYS A 7 18.37 10.79 11.87
C LYS A 7 19.09 12.06 11.41
N GLU A 8 20.34 11.94 11.00
CA GLU A 8 21.17 13.03 10.50
C GLU A 8 20.62 13.55 9.16
N GLU A 9 20.28 12.65 8.23
CA GLU A 9 19.71 12.95 6.92
C GLU A 9 18.39 13.70 7.04
N LEU A 10 17.51 13.24 7.93
CA LEU A 10 16.23 13.92 8.23
C LEU A 10 16.45 15.31 8.86
N SER A 11 17.44 15.43 9.75
CA SER A 11 17.81 16.72 10.37
C SER A 11 18.38 17.71 9.35
N GLU A 12 19.19 17.22 8.42
CA GLU A 12 19.75 18.00 7.32
C GLU A 12 18.65 18.46 6.37
N ALA A 13 17.75 17.56 5.96
CA ALA A 13 16.60 17.87 5.11
C ALA A 13 15.74 18.99 5.74
N LEU A 14 15.43 18.89 7.03
CA LEU A 14 14.73 19.93 7.79
C LEU A 14 15.44 21.28 7.75
N SER A 15 16.76 21.29 7.93
CA SER A 15 17.56 22.52 7.91
C SER A 15 17.50 23.24 6.55
N LYS A 16 17.43 22.47 5.45
CA LYS A 16 17.35 22.99 4.07
C LYS A 16 15.97 23.58 3.72
N ILE A 17 14.90 23.10 4.36
CA ILE A 17 13.51 23.44 4.00
C ILE A 17 12.93 24.59 4.83
N LYS A 18 13.47 24.86 6.03
CA LYS A 18 12.91 25.79 7.03
C LYS A 18 12.42 27.15 6.51
N THR A 19 12.99 27.65 5.41
CA THR A 19 12.62 28.95 4.82
C THR A 19 11.80 28.88 3.54
N LYS A 20 11.61 27.69 2.95
CA LYS A 20 11.05 27.53 1.59
C LYS A 20 9.64 26.94 1.56
N ASN A 21 9.31 26.04 2.48
CA ASN A 21 8.02 25.34 2.48
C ASN A 21 7.58 24.99 3.90
N VAL A 22 6.56 25.71 4.40
CA VAL A 22 6.05 25.55 5.78
C VAL A 22 5.38 24.19 5.98
N THR A 23 4.62 23.71 4.99
CA THR A 23 3.90 22.43 5.06
C THR A 23 4.87 21.26 5.13
N LEU A 24 5.84 21.22 4.22
CA LEU A 24 6.88 20.18 4.21
C LEU A 24 7.74 20.23 5.49
N TYR A 25 8.07 21.44 5.97
CA TYR A 25 8.79 21.59 7.23
C TYR A 25 7.99 21.02 8.42
N SER A 26 6.70 21.32 8.51
CA SER A 26 5.82 20.82 9.57
C SER A 26 5.78 19.30 9.58
N ARG A 27 5.68 18.69 8.39
CA ARG A 27 5.68 17.24 8.20
C ARG A 27 7.01 16.60 8.62
N LEU A 28 8.14 17.00 8.04
CA LEU A 28 9.44 16.42 8.41
C LEU A 28 9.77 16.65 9.90
N SER A 29 9.27 17.76 10.48
CA SER A 29 9.46 18.05 11.90
C SER A 29 8.66 17.08 12.76
N ALA A 30 7.47 16.69 12.32
CA ALA A 30 6.67 15.65 12.97
C ALA A 30 7.35 14.28 12.85
N GLU A 31 7.84 13.91 11.67
CA GLU A 31 8.57 12.66 11.48
C GLU A 31 9.79 12.60 12.40
N LYS A 32 10.62 13.66 12.47
CA LYS A 32 11.77 13.72 13.37
C LYS A 32 11.37 13.59 14.85
N GLU A 33 10.30 14.27 15.26
CA GLU A 33 9.74 14.15 16.62
C GLU A 33 9.34 12.70 16.92
N ILE A 34 8.65 12.02 15.99
CA ILE A 34 8.26 10.62 16.15
C ILE A 34 9.47 9.70 16.19
N GLY A 35 10.44 9.87 15.28
CA GLY A 35 11.65 9.06 15.25
C GLY A 35 12.45 9.14 16.56
N GLU A 36 12.59 10.33 17.15
CA GLU A 36 13.24 10.53 18.45
C GLU A 36 12.47 9.87 19.60
N LEU A 37 11.14 9.89 19.57
CA LEU A 37 10.32 9.19 20.56
C LEU A 37 10.42 7.66 20.42
N LEU A 38 10.45 7.15 19.18
CA LEU A 38 10.67 5.73 18.89
C LEU A 38 12.06 5.29 19.40
N GLU A 39 13.12 6.03 19.08
CA GLU A 39 14.48 5.81 19.60
C GLU A 39 14.50 5.76 21.13
N LYS A 40 13.82 6.72 21.78
CA LYS A 40 13.80 6.84 23.23
C LYS A 40 13.12 5.68 23.92
N TYR A 41 11.97 5.23 23.41
CA TYR A 41 11.11 4.29 24.13
C TYR A 41 11.18 2.85 23.62
N LEU A 42 11.79 2.61 22.46
CA LEU A 42 12.00 1.24 21.96
C LEU A 42 13.23 0.58 22.61
N PRO A 43 13.24 -0.77 22.68
CA PRO A 43 14.39 -1.54 23.14
C PRO A 43 15.64 -1.33 22.27
N GLU A 44 16.82 -1.63 22.81
CA GLU A 44 18.11 -1.47 22.11
C GLU A 44 18.35 -2.40 20.94
N ASP A 45 17.56 -3.48 20.84
CA ASP A 45 17.59 -4.45 19.75
C ASP A 45 16.66 -4.04 18.58
N THR A 46 16.11 -2.83 18.62
CA THR A 46 15.13 -2.33 17.66
C THR A 46 15.70 -1.20 16.83
N TYR A 47 15.61 -1.35 15.51
CA TYR A 47 16.08 -0.38 14.52
C TYR A 47 14.91 0.42 13.98
N VAL A 48 15.07 1.74 13.89
CA VAL A 48 14.12 2.69 13.30
C VAL A 48 14.83 3.30 12.09
N VAL A 49 14.44 2.91 10.88
CA VAL A 49 15.02 3.41 9.63
C VAL A 49 14.12 4.51 9.08
N ALA A 50 14.63 5.73 8.95
CA ALA A 50 13.92 6.85 8.33
C ALA A 50 13.94 6.72 6.80
N HIS A 51 12.81 7.00 6.15
CA HIS A 51 12.66 7.00 4.68
C HIS A 51 13.39 5.86 3.95
N PRO A 52 13.18 4.59 4.35
CA PRO A 52 13.80 3.46 3.66
C PRO A 52 13.27 3.38 2.23
N GLN A 53 14.16 3.19 1.27
CA GLN A 53 13.79 2.97 -0.11
C GLN A 53 13.37 1.51 -0.30
N ILE A 54 12.07 1.28 -0.52
CA ILE A 54 11.47 -0.04 -0.67
C ILE A 54 10.77 -0.11 -2.02
N GLY A 55 11.45 -0.73 -2.99
CA GLY A 55 10.96 -0.76 -4.37
C GLY A 55 10.76 0.65 -4.91
N GLY A 56 9.52 1.01 -5.25
CA GLY A 56 9.14 2.34 -5.71
C GLY A 56 8.63 3.31 -4.63
N TYR A 57 8.67 2.93 -3.35
CA TYR A 57 8.07 3.71 -2.25
C TYR A 57 9.06 4.03 -1.13
N ASP A 58 8.81 5.15 -0.45
CA ASP A 58 9.59 5.65 0.68
C ASP A 58 8.64 5.92 1.87
N PRO A 59 8.24 4.90 2.67
CA PRO A 59 7.46 5.16 3.88
C PRO A 59 8.25 6.01 4.87
N ASP A 60 7.60 6.69 5.81
CA ASP A 60 8.33 7.56 6.75
C ASP A 60 9.30 6.79 7.64
N PHE A 61 8.87 5.62 8.17
CA PHE A 61 9.77 4.72 8.89
C PHE A 61 9.55 3.25 8.57
N LEU A 62 10.64 2.48 8.67
CA LEU A 62 10.60 1.04 8.89
C LEU A 62 11.21 0.72 10.25
N VAL A 63 10.43 0.11 11.13
CA VAL A 63 10.91 -0.42 12.41
C VAL A 63 11.14 -1.91 12.31
N ILE A 64 12.34 -2.37 12.69
CA ILE A 64 12.76 -3.77 12.61
C ILE A 64 13.16 -4.25 14.00
N SER A 65 12.55 -5.33 14.47
CA SER A 65 12.85 -5.92 15.78
C SER A 65 12.74 -7.43 15.77
N SER A 66 13.57 -8.10 16.57
CA SER A 66 13.47 -9.53 16.83
C SER A 66 12.19 -9.90 17.58
N ARG A 67 11.49 -8.94 18.20
CA ARG A 67 10.32 -9.19 19.07
C ARG A 67 8.99 -9.09 18.35
N PHE A 68 8.92 -8.28 17.30
CA PHE A 68 7.69 -7.98 16.58
C PHE A 68 7.91 -7.80 15.07
N GLY A 69 9.03 -8.24 14.52
CA GLY A 69 9.27 -8.26 13.09
C GLY A 69 9.38 -6.88 12.47
N CYS A 70 8.81 -6.70 11.27
CA CYS A 70 8.82 -5.44 10.55
C CYS A 70 7.54 -4.63 10.79
N ARG A 71 7.69 -3.32 10.94
CA ARG A 71 6.58 -2.35 10.99
C ARG A 71 6.88 -1.21 10.03
N VAL A 72 6.04 -1.05 9.02
CA VAL A 72 6.03 0.18 8.22
C VAL A 72 5.21 1.21 8.98
N ILE A 73 5.75 2.41 9.15
CA ILE A 73 5.09 3.51 9.86
C ILE A 73 4.92 4.69 8.91
N GLU A 74 3.71 5.23 8.87
CA GLU A 74 3.39 6.50 8.21
C GLU A 74 3.01 7.54 9.28
N VAL A 75 3.62 8.72 9.23
CA VAL A 75 3.42 9.81 10.18
C VAL A 75 2.54 10.89 9.56
N GLN A 76 1.45 11.21 10.26
CA GLN A 76 0.51 12.23 9.87
C GLN A 76 0.67 13.46 10.76
N SER A 77 0.97 14.59 10.12
CA SER A 77 1.24 15.88 10.77
C SER A 77 0.07 16.85 10.76
N TRP A 78 -1.08 16.48 10.19
CA TRP A 78 -2.29 17.30 10.19
C TRP A 78 -2.76 17.58 11.61
N SER A 79 -3.43 18.71 11.80
CA SER A 79 -4.12 19.09 13.03
C SER A 79 -5.58 18.62 13.02
N PRO A 80 -6.23 18.47 14.19
CA PRO A 80 -7.65 18.17 14.27
C PRO A 80 -8.53 19.15 13.52
N GLU A 81 -8.12 20.40 13.46
CA GLU A 81 -8.84 21.43 12.73
C GLU A 81 -8.78 21.21 11.23
N GLU A 82 -7.75 20.58 10.68
CA GLU A 82 -7.62 20.33 9.23
C GLU A 82 -8.50 19.18 8.74
N ILE A 83 -8.99 18.32 9.63
CA ILE A 83 -9.85 17.19 9.27
C ILE A 83 -11.34 17.58 9.35
N THR A 84 -12.05 17.35 8.26
CA THR A 84 -13.50 17.55 8.17
C THR A 84 -14.27 16.26 8.47
N GLU A 85 -13.81 15.13 7.93
CA GLU A 85 -14.47 13.83 8.09
C GLU A 85 -13.45 12.69 8.12
N ILE A 86 -13.76 11.66 8.91
CA ILE A 86 -13.04 10.39 8.94
C ILE A 86 -14.04 9.26 8.72
N GLU A 87 -13.82 8.44 7.70
CA GLU A 87 -14.67 7.31 7.36
C GLU A 87 -14.15 6.00 8.02
N PRO A 88 -15.04 5.01 8.26
CA PRO A 88 -14.65 3.73 8.89
C PRO A 88 -13.63 2.89 8.10
N ASP A 89 -13.47 3.15 6.80
CA ASP A 89 -12.48 2.47 5.95
C ASP A 89 -11.07 3.10 6.04
N GLY A 90 -10.94 4.23 6.75
CA GLY A 90 -9.69 4.95 6.92
C GLY A 90 -9.51 6.12 5.96
N LYS A 91 -10.52 6.44 5.14
CA LYS A 91 -10.51 7.69 4.37
C LYS A 91 -10.64 8.89 5.29
N ILE A 92 -9.79 9.88 5.04
CA ILE A 92 -9.79 11.16 5.74
C ILE A 92 -10.03 12.24 4.70
N THR A 93 -11.05 13.06 4.94
CA THR A 93 -11.30 14.28 4.16
C THR A 93 -10.71 15.47 4.91
N LEU A 94 -9.86 16.23 4.23
CA LEU A 94 -9.25 17.45 4.75
C LEU A 94 -10.10 18.69 4.39
N LYS A 95 -9.87 19.79 5.10
CA LYS A 95 -10.55 21.07 4.87
C LYS A 95 -10.33 21.66 3.48
N ASP A 96 -9.23 21.30 2.83
CA ASP A 96 -8.93 21.71 1.45
C ASP A 96 -9.60 20.83 0.39
N GLY A 97 -10.44 19.87 0.82
CA GLY A 97 -11.19 18.97 -0.05
C GLY A 97 -10.45 17.68 -0.43
N ARG A 98 -9.15 17.56 -0.10
CA ARG A 98 -8.40 16.33 -0.39
C ARG A 98 -8.94 15.15 0.41
N ARG A 99 -9.01 13.99 -0.24
CA ARG A 99 -9.43 12.72 0.36
C ARG A 99 -8.28 11.74 0.28
N ILE A 100 -7.86 11.20 1.41
CA ILE A 100 -6.67 10.34 1.52
C ILE A 100 -7.06 9.05 2.22
N ASN A 101 -6.61 7.90 1.70
CA ASN A 101 -6.86 6.59 2.31
C ASN A 101 -5.58 6.01 2.93
N LEU A 102 -5.32 6.35 4.18
CA LEU A 102 -4.10 5.94 4.89
C LEU A 102 -3.99 4.42 5.04
N THR A 103 -5.12 3.72 5.21
CA THR A 103 -5.14 2.26 5.30
C THR A 103 -4.70 1.61 3.99
N GLU A 104 -5.13 2.17 2.86
CA GLU A 104 -4.70 1.68 1.55
C GLU A 104 -3.23 2.01 1.27
N GLN A 105 -2.79 3.24 1.58
CA GLN A 105 -1.40 3.66 1.43
C GLN A 105 -0.46 2.72 2.18
N ILE A 106 -0.73 2.47 3.47
CA ILE A 106 0.13 1.61 4.28
C ILE A 106 0.08 0.15 3.85
N ARG A 107 -1.06 -0.33 3.32
CA ARG A 107 -1.15 -1.66 2.71
C ARG A 107 -0.21 -1.77 1.52
N LYS A 108 -0.18 -0.79 0.62
CA LYS A 108 0.73 -0.77 -0.55
C LYS A 108 2.19 -0.87 -0.10
N TYR A 109 2.61 -0.13 0.93
CA TYR A 109 3.97 -0.20 1.44
C TYR A 109 4.33 -1.57 2.03
N ARG A 110 3.39 -2.20 2.74
CA ARG A 110 3.61 -3.56 3.28
C ARG A 110 3.76 -4.59 2.17
N ASP A 111 2.88 -4.51 1.17
CA ASP A 111 2.89 -5.44 0.04
C ASP A 111 4.20 -5.28 -0.75
N GLU A 112 4.63 -4.05 -1.01
CA GLU A 112 5.91 -3.79 -1.68
C GLU A 112 7.10 -4.29 -0.85
N LEU A 113 7.13 -4.02 0.46
CA LEU A 113 8.19 -4.55 1.32
C LEU A 113 8.20 -6.08 1.31
N SER A 114 7.04 -6.73 1.32
CA SER A 114 6.95 -8.19 1.23
C SER A 114 7.54 -8.70 -0.07
N ILE A 115 7.20 -8.07 -1.20
CA ILE A 115 7.72 -8.42 -2.52
C ILE A 115 9.23 -8.19 -2.58
N TYR A 116 9.70 -7.06 -2.03
CA TYR A 116 11.12 -6.71 -1.99
C TYR A 116 11.93 -7.74 -1.18
N LEU A 117 11.46 -8.10 0.02
CA LEU A 117 12.12 -9.07 0.88
C LEU A 117 12.16 -10.47 0.26
N ASP A 118 11.07 -10.89 -0.38
CA ASP A 118 11.00 -12.18 -1.06
C ASP A 118 11.95 -12.21 -2.27
N THR A 119 11.79 -11.24 -3.19
CA THR A 119 12.49 -11.23 -4.48
C THR A 119 13.99 -11.00 -4.32
N ASN A 120 14.40 -10.06 -3.46
CA ASN A 120 15.80 -9.64 -3.37
C ASN A 120 16.58 -10.39 -2.29
N LEU A 121 15.91 -10.84 -1.21
CA LEU A 121 16.57 -11.45 -0.06
C LEU A 121 16.16 -12.92 0.17
N GLY A 122 15.24 -13.47 -0.64
CA GLY A 122 14.71 -14.83 -0.46
C GLY A 122 13.94 -15.00 0.86
N MET A 123 13.48 -13.89 1.47
CA MET A 123 12.85 -13.88 2.77
C MET A 123 11.33 -13.95 2.63
N THR A 124 10.81 -15.18 2.56
CA THR A 124 9.37 -15.43 2.55
C THR A 124 8.78 -15.42 3.97
N ASN A 125 7.48 -15.14 4.08
CA ASN A 125 6.70 -15.25 5.32
C ASN A 125 7.17 -14.33 6.47
N ILE A 126 7.84 -13.23 6.15
CA ILE A 126 8.15 -12.19 7.15
C ILE A 126 6.86 -11.46 7.53
N THR A 127 6.59 -11.35 8.83
CA THR A 127 5.45 -10.57 9.32
C THR A 127 5.76 -9.09 9.18
N ILE A 128 5.07 -8.42 8.26
CA ILE A 128 5.12 -6.98 8.05
C ILE A 128 3.74 -6.43 8.41
N GLU A 129 3.68 -5.53 9.39
CA GLU A 129 2.44 -4.80 9.73
C GLU A 129 2.61 -3.31 9.45
N GLY A 130 1.49 -2.61 9.29
CA GLY A 130 1.44 -1.17 9.08
C GLY A 130 0.99 -0.46 10.33
N LEU A 131 1.55 0.72 10.59
CA LEU A 131 1.12 1.62 11.64
C LEU A 131 0.99 3.06 11.14
N ILE A 132 -0.14 3.69 11.44
CA ILE A 132 -0.35 5.12 11.19
C ILE A 132 -0.13 5.85 12.51
N VAL A 133 0.63 6.94 12.48
CA VAL A 133 0.91 7.76 13.66
C VAL A 133 0.36 9.16 13.45
N HIS A 134 -0.68 9.53 14.19
CA HIS A 134 -1.17 10.90 14.25
C HIS A 134 -0.42 11.66 15.36
N CYS A 135 0.60 12.42 14.98
CA CYS A 135 1.50 13.08 15.94
C CYS A 135 0.94 14.38 16.54
N ARG A 136 -0.13 14.95 15.96
CA ARG A 136 -0.80 16.17 16.46
C ARG A 136 -2.17 15.90 17.08
N PHE A 137 -2.59 14.65 17.16
CA PHE A 137 -3.86 14.23 17.75
C PHE A 137 -3.62 13.38 18.98
N THR A 138 -4.44 13.57 19.99
CA THR A 138 -4.69 12.57 21.01
C THR A 138 -5.77 11.59 20.56
N ALA A 139 -5.82 10.42 21.19
CA ALA A 139 -6.88 9.45 20.91
C ALA A 139 -8.29 10.00 21.24
N GLY A 140 -8.40 10.95 22.17
CA GLY A 140 -9.66 11.62 22.53
C GLY A 140 -10.14 12.55 21.41
N GLU A 141 -9.27 13.47 20.98
CA GLU A 141 -9.59 14.42 19.90
C GLU A 141 -9.96 13.70 18.59
N PHE A 142 -9.30 12.58 18.30
CA PHE A 142 -9.66 11.77 17.13
C PHE A 142 -11.06 11.17 17.27
N LYS A 143 -11.43 10.64 18.43
CA LYS A 143 -12.77 10.07 18.66
C LYS A 143 -13.87 11.13 18.53
N ASP A 144 -13.61 12.34 18.98
CA ASP A 144 -14.57 13.46 18.88
C ASP A 144 -14.81 13.89 17.43
N LYS A 145 -13.85 13.64 16.53
CA LYS A 145 -13.97 13.92 15.09
C LYS A 145 -14.67 12.82 14.30
N VAL A 146 -14.71 11.62 14.84
CA VAL A 146 -15.29 10.47 14.16
C VAL A 146 -16.81 10.48 14.36
N SER A 147 -17.56 10.63 13.26
CA SER A 147 -19.02 10.68 13.28
C SER A 147 -19.70 9.33 13.50
N LYS A 148 -18.95 8.22 13.38
CA LYS A 148 -19.47 6.84 13.38
C LYS A 148 -18.65 5.94 14.29
N ILE A 149 -19.30 5.00 14.98
CA ILE A 149 -18.56 3.99 15.74
C ILE A 149 -17.72 3.13 14.78
N PHE A 150 -16.40 3.19 14.95
CA PHE A 150 -15.48 2.38 14.16
C PHE A 150 -15.35 0.97 14.71
N PRO A 151 -15.08 -0.03 13.84
CA PRO A 151 -14.75 -1.38 14.29
C PRO A 151 -13.59 -1.33 15.29
N PRO A 152 -13.58 -2.18 16.34
CA PRO A 152 -12.47 -2.24 17.30
C PRO A 152 -11.09 -2.41 16.65
N ASP A 153 -11.05 -3.09 15.51
CA ASP A 153 -9.83 -3.36 14.76
C ASP A 153 -9.28 -2.15 14.00
N TYR A 154 -10.09 -1.10 13.78
CA TYR A 154 -9.65 0.12 13.12
C TYR A 154 -8.50 0.78 13.89
N TYR A 155 -8.67 0.92 15.21
CA TYR A 155 -7.70 1.56 16.09
C TYR A 155 -6.45 0.72 16.35
N ARG A 156 -6.44 -0.55 15.92
CA ARG A 156 -5.33 -1.48 16.19
C ARG A 156 -4.01 -0.99 15.59
N ASN A 157 -4.09 -0.38 14.41
CA ASN A 157 -2.92 0.06 13.64
C ASN A 157 -2.72 1.57 13.69
N ILE A 158 -3.32 2.26 14.66
CA ILE A 158 -3.25 3.71 14.79
C ILE A 158 -2.67 4.06 16.14
N LEU A 159 -1.65 4.90 16.13
CA LEU A 159 -1.13 5.54 17.33
C LEU A 159 -1.37 7.03 17.30
N PHE A 160 -1.67 7.54 18.49
CA PHE A 160 -1.87 8.96 18.75
C PHE A 160 -0.69 9.50 19.56
N LYS A 161 -0.53 10.82 19.56
CA LYS A 161 0.54 11.53 20.27
C LYS A 161 0.69 11.10 21.73
N ASP A 162 -0.43 10.93 22.43
CA ASP A 162 -0.49 10.52 23.85
C ASP A 162 -0.16 9.04 24.09
N GLN A 163 0.09 8.28 23.02
CA GLN A 163 0.34 6.84 23.07
C GLN A 163 1.78 6.46 22.73
N ILE A 164 2.61 7.42 22.34
CA ILE A 164 4.04 7.23 22.03
C ILE A 164 4.85 7.50 23.29
N ASP A 165 4.74 6.55 24.21
CA ASP A 165 5.34 6.59 25.55
C ASP A 165 6.11 5.29 25.84
N THR A 166 6.42 5.05 27.11
CA THR A 166 7.11 3.83 27.57
C THR A 166 6.36 2.53 27.26
N ARG A 167 5.11 2.58 26.79
CA ARG A 167 4.30 1.42 26.40
C ARG A 167 4.31 1.18 24.89
N ILE A 168 5.08 1.95 24.11
CA ILE A 168 5.11 1.85 22.64
C ILE A 168 5.40 0.42 22.17
N GLU A 169 6.33 -0.30 22.79
CA GLU A 169 6.65 -1.69 22.43
C GLU A 169 5.42 -2.61 22.58
N GLN A 170 4.66 -2.46 23.67
CA GLN A 170 3.45 -3.25 23.90
C GLN A 170 2.39 -2.95 22.85
N ARG A 171 2.25 -1.68 22.44
CA ARG A 171 1.31 -1.26 21.40
C ARG A 171 1.72 -1.78 20.02
N LEU A 172 3.00 -1.75 19.66
CA LEU A 172 3.51 -2.32 18.40
C LEU A 172 3.34 -3.85 18.33
N LYS A 173 3.40 -4.53 19.47
CA LYS A 173 3.07 -5.96 19.58
C LYS A 173 1.58 -6.19 19.40
N ALA A 174 0.75 -5.39 20.07
CA ALA A 174 -0.71 -5.49 20.02
C ALA A 174 -1.29 -5.10 18.65
N SER A 175 -0.56 -4.31 17.84
CA SER A 175 -1.00 -3.97 16.49
C SER A 175 -0.92 -5.15 15.52
N SER A 176 -0.18 -6.21 15.85
CA SER A 176 -0.10 -7.40 14.99
C SER A 176 -1.42 -8.17 14.96
N LYS A 177 -1.89 -8.54 13.77
CA LYS A 177 -3.03 -9.45 13.65
C LYS A 177 -2.64 -10.90 13.92
N TYR A 178 -1.40 -11.25 13.62
CA TYR A 178 -0.89 -12.61 13.72
C TYR A 178 0.05 -12.77 14.92
N VAL A 179 0.16 -14.00 15.42
CA VAL A 179 1.16 -14.34 16.43
C VAL A 179 2.53 -14.15 15.80
N ASN A 180 3.18 -13.05 16.18
CA ASN A 180 4.45 -12.66 15.62
C ASN A 180 5.55 -13.57 16.17
N ARG A 181 6.24 -14.29 15.28
CA ARG A 181 7.36 -15.16 15.67
C ARG A 181 8.67 -14.40 15.87
N GLY A 182 8.65 -13.08 15.70
CA GLY A 182 9.86 -12.28 15.71
C GLY A 182 10.70 -12.49 14.46
N LEU A 183 11.77 -11.70 14.35
CA LEU A 183 12.82 -11.90 13.36
C LEU A 183 14.06 -12.49 14.03
N ILE A 184 14.72 -13.42 13.35
CA ILE A 184 16.04 -13.88 13.78
C ILE A 184 17.07 -12.78 13.46
N ASP A 185 18.08 -12.63 14.31
CA ASP A 185 19.06 -11.54 14.19
C ASP A 185 19.78 -11.52 12.84
N SER A 186 20.06 -12.70 12.25
CA SER A 186 20.65 -12.79 10.92
C SER A 186 19.76 -12.16 9.84
N ASN A 187 18.44 -12.32 9.94
CA ASN A 187 17.52 -11.69 8.99
C ASN A 187 17.48 -10.19 9.18
N ILE A 188 17.52 -9.71 10.43
CA ILE A 188 17.57 -8.27 10.73
C ILE A 188 18.80 -7.65 10.08
N GLN A 189 19.98 -8.26 10.26
CA GLN A 189 21.21 -7.75 9.66
C GLN A 189 21.16 -7.76 8.13
N THR A 190 20.65 -8.83 7.51
CA THR A 190 20.50 -8.88 6.05
C THR A 190 19.54 -7.80 5.54
N ILE A 191 18.41 -7.58 6.21
CA ILE A 191 17.46 -6.51 5.85
C ILE A 191 18.14 -5.13 5.96
N LEU A 192 18.80 -4.86 7.09
CA LEU A 192 19.51 -3.58 7.31
C LEU A 192 20.61 -3.33 6.29
N SER A 193 21.29 -4.37 5.81
CA SER A 193 22.34 -4.23 4.79
C SER A 193 21.81 -3.99 3.38
N ALA A 194 20.53 -4.32 3.12
CA ALA A 194 19.92 -4.19 1.81
C ALA A 194 19.07 -2.92 1.65
N ILE A 195 18.54 -2.40 2.76
CA ILE A 195 17.71 -1.20 2.75
C ILE A 195 18.59 0.05 2.73
N GLU A 196 18.36 0.89 1.72
CA GLU A 196 18.99 2.20 1.59
C GLU A 196 18.06 3.27 2.16
N ILE A 197 18.64 4.34 2.73
CA ILE A 197 17.89 5.52 3.17
C ILE A 197 17.78 6.46 1.96
N SER A 198 16.57 6.91 1.64
CA SER A 198 16.31 7.78 0.49
C SER A 198 17.08 9.09 0.61
N GLU A 199 17.83 9.46 -0.42
CA GLU A 199 18.50 10.78 -0.50
C GLU A 199 17.52 11.93 -0.77
N ASN A 200 16.26 11.60 -1.10
CA ASN A 200 15.27 12.54 -1.62
C ASN A 200 14.23 13.00 -0.58
N ILE A 201 14.52 12.89 0.72
CA ILE A 201 13.63 13.28 1.84
C ILE A 201 13.06 14.71 1.65
N ALA A 202 13.86 15.61 1.08
CA ALA A 202 13.49 17.01 0.90
C ALA A 202 12.70 17.34 -0.39
N GLN A 203 12.37 16.36 -1.24
CA GLN A 203 11.74 16.62 -2.54
C GLN A 203 10.21 16.59 -2.49
N GLU A 204 9.59 17.77 -2.58
CA GLU A 204 8.13 17.96 -2.60
C GLU A 204 7.42 17.23 -3.76
N LYS A 205 8.10 17.03 -4.89
CA LYS A 205 7.50 16.50 -6.13
C LYS A 205 6.99 15.06 -6.02
N ARG A 206 7.59 14.21 -5.17
CA ARG A 206 7.12 12.82 -4.94
C ARG A 206 5.80 12.78 -4.17
N TYR A 207 5.61 13.69 -3.23
CA TYR A 207 4.39 13.73 -2.40
C TYR A 207 3.16 14.19 -3.17
N VAL A 208 3.33 15.09 -4.13
CA VAL A 208 2.25 15.53 -5.01
C VAL A 208 1.78 14.38 -5.92
N GLN A 209 2.66 13.46 -6.35
CA GLN A 209 2.26 12.32 -7.17
C GLN A 209 1.41 11.30 -6.41
N ILE A 210 1.75 10.97 -5.15
CA ILE A 210 0.93 10.06 -4.32
C ILE A 210 -0.46 10.68 -4.09
N THR A 211 -0.51 11.98 -3.79
CA THR A 211 -1.78 12.69 -3.57
C THR A 211 -2.62 12.78 -4.86
N LYS A 212 -1.99 13.04 -6.02
CA LYS A 212 -2.68 13.12 -7.32
C LYS A 212 -3.21 11.78 -7.83
N LEU A 213 -2.60 10.65 -7.44
CA LEU A 213 -3.14 9.31 -7.73
C LEU A 213 -4.41 9.00 -6.90
N GLU A 214 -4.73 9.81 -5.89
CA GLU A 214 -5.92 9.65 -5.03
C GLU A 214 -6.98 10.75 -5.26
N GLU A 215 -6.63 11.83 -5.98
CA GLU A 215 -7.53 12.91 -6.41
C GLU A 215 -8.18 12.64 -7.79
N GLU A 216 -8.55 11.39 -8.12
CA GLU A 216 -9.54 11.23 -9.19
C GLU A 216 -10.83 11.87 -8.71
N PRO A 217 -11.41 12.85 -9.45
CA PRO A 217 -12.70 13.38 -9.10
C PRO A 217 -13.64 12.18 -9.02
N ALA A 218 -14.44 12.11 -7.96
CA ALA A 218 -15.64 11.30 -8.02
C ALA A 218 -16.35 11.77 -9.29
N VAL A 219 -16.28 10.97 -10.35
CA VAL A 219 -17.18 11.10 -11.47
C VAL A 219 -18.53 10.87 -10.79
N GLU A 220 -19.20 11.96 -10.44
CA GLU A 220 -20.64 11.97 -10.33
C GLU A 220 -21.07 11.42 -11.68
N GLU A 221 -21.34 10.11 -11.72
CA GLU A 221 -22.21 9.54 -12.73
C GLU A 221 -23.48 10.38 -12.59
N ASP A 222 -23.58 11.40 -13.43
CA ASP A 222 -24.82 12.09 -13.74
C ASP A 222 -25.81 10.98 -14.08
N ARG A 223 -26.56 10.56 -13.06
CA ARG A 223 -27.85 9.95 -13.22
C ARG A 223 -28.80 11.05 -13.72
N GLU A 224 -28.53 11.57 -14.91
CA GLU A 224 -29.58 11.96 -15.83
C GLU A 224 -30.22 10.67 -16.35
N GLN A 225 -30.92 9.97 -15.43
CA GLN A 225 -32.00 9.08 -15.84
C GLN A 225 -33.20 9.98 -16.10
N ASP A 226 -33.46 10.21 -17.38
CA ASP A 226 -34.79 10.24 -17.98
C ASP A 226 -35.92 10.61 -17.00
N ARG A 227 -36.01 11.90 -16.66
CA ARG A 227 -37.31 12.49 -16.34
C ARG A 227 -37.95 12.88 -17.66
N GLU A 228 -38.64 11.92 -18.26
CA GLU A 228 -39.73 12.23 -19.19
C GLU A 228 -40.71 13.15 -18.45
N GLU A 229 -40.83 14.38 -18.96
CA GLU A 229 -41.87 15.33 -18.56
C GLU A 229 -43.23 14.74 -18.93
N PRO A 230 -44.19 14.66 -17.99
CA PRO A 230 -45.59 14.68 -18.37
C PRO A 230 -46.02 16.16 -18.46
N GLU A 231 -46.19 16.65 -19.68
CA GLU A 231 -47.09 17.76 -19.94
C GLU A 231 -48.50 17.35 -19.52
N GLU A 232 -49.08 17.98 -18.50
CA GLU A 232 -50.51 18.25 -18.51
C GLU A 232 -50.92 19.41 -17.59
N ASN A 233 -51.72 20.28 -18.18
CA ASN A 233 -52.39 21.44 -17.61
C ASN A 233 -53.22 21.10 -16.36
N SER A 234 -53.33 22.03 -15.41
CA SER A 234 -54.56 22.83 -15.23
C SER A 234 -54.57 23.67 -13.95
N GLU A 235 -55.17 24.85 -14.13
CA GLU A 235 -55.76 25.83 -13.23
C GLU A 235 -56.09 25.41 -11.77
N GLY A 236 -55.93 26.36 -10.83
CA GLY A 236 -56.55 26.23 -9.51
C GLY A 236 -56.13 27.27 -8.46
N GLU A 237 -56.80 28.41 -8.51
CA GLU A 237 -57.17 29.35 -7.42
C GLU A 237 -56.72 29.15 -5.94
N ASN A 238 -56.32 30.30 -5.35
CA ASN A 238 -56.71 30.90 -4.06
C ASN A 238 -56.74 30.09 -2.74
N GLY A 239 -56.14 30.70 -1.70
CA GLY A 239 -56.54 30.53 -0.30
C GLY A 239 -55.34 30.53 0.65
N GLN A 240 -54.91 31.67 1.21
CA GLN A 240 -55.41 32.27 2.46
C GLN A 240 -54.81 31.67 3.74
N LYS A 241 -54.02 32.53 4.43
CA LYS A 241 -53.78 32.67 5.90
C LYS A 241 -53.97 31.44 6.79
N ASP A 242 -52.97 31.12 7.61
CA ASP A 242 -53.05 31.49 9.03
C ASP A 242 -51.71 31.46 9.77
N SER A 243 -51.66 32.34 10.77
CA SER A 243 -50.63 32.58 11.76
C SER A 243 -50.89 31.77 13.02
N GLY A 244 -49.84 31.27 13.68
CA GLY A 244 -49.95 30.71 15.04
C GLY A 244 -48.58 30.33 15.61
N PRO A 245 -48.10 31.01 16.67
CA PRO A 245 -46.82 30.75 17.33
C PRO A 245 -46.98 29.92 18.62
N GLU A 246 -45.84 29.67 19.27
CA GLU A 246 -45.64 29.23 20.67
C GLU A 246 -45.79 27.75 20.99
N GLU A 247 -44.67 27.13 21.41
CA GLU A 247 -44.49 26.76 22.83
C GLU A 247 -43.01 26.40 23.09
N GLU A 248 -42.33 27.27 23.86
CA GLU A 248 -41.15 26.93 24.64
C GLU A 248 -41.58 26.03 25.81
N GLN A 249 -40.87 24.92 26.03
CA GLN A 249 -40.89 24.23 27.31
C GLN A 249 -39.46 24.04 27.79
N ASP A 250 -39.12 24.84 28.80
CA ASP A 250 -38.04 24.63 29.74
C ASP A 250 -38.24 23.30 30.47
N LEU A 251 -37.17 22.49 30.52
CA LEU A 251 -37.01 21.44 31.52
C LEU A 251 -35.56 21.47 32.01
N GLU A 252 -35.37 22.25 33.08
CA GLU A 252 -34.37 21.97 34.10
C GLU A 252 -34.58 20.54 34.61
N ASN A 253 -33.53 19.74 34.65
CA ASN A 253 -33.38 18.70 35.66
C ASN A 253 -31.89 18.40 35.91
N ASP A 254 -31.44 19.06 36.96
CA ASP A 254 -30.34 18.78 37.85
C ASP A 254 -30.53 17.38 38.50
N VAL A 255 -29.66 16.40 38.24
CA VAL A 255 -29.32 15.33 39.21
C VAL A 255 -27.91 14.81 38.91
N SER A 256 -27.02 15.11 39.83
CA SER A 256 -25.73 14.46 40.05
C SER A 256 -25.92 13.02 40.57
N HIS A 257 -25.21 12.07 39.96
CA HIS A 257 -24.99 10.76 40.57
C HIS A 257 -23.60 10.20 40.20
N ASP A 258 -22.65 10.49 41.08
CA ASP A 258 -21.42 9.72 41.25
C ASP A 258 -21.76 8.29 41.66
N GLN A 259 -21.33 7.31 40.87
CA GLN A 259 -21.15 5.94 41.35
C GLN A 259 -19.81 5.37 40.86
N ASP A 260 -18.93 5.19 41.84
CA ASP A 260 -17.70 4.40 41.76
C ASP A 260 -17.99 2.97 41.26
N PRO A 261 -17.13 2.39 40.39
CA PRO A 261 -17.26 1.00 39.99
C PRO A 261 -16.76 0.05 41.09
N GLN A 262 -17.69 -0.78 41.58
CA GLN A 262 -17.39 -1.90 42.46
C GLN A 262 -16.53 -2.98 41.78
N VAL A 263 -15.56 -3.46 42.55
CA VAL A 263 -14.66 -4.58 42.29
C VAL A 263 -15.44 -5.91 42.15
N PRO A 264 -15.17 -6.77 41.14
CA PRO A 264 -15.76 -8.11 41.07
C PRO A 264 -15.03 -9.09 41.99
N GLN A 265 -15.83 -9.82 42.77
CA GLN A 265 -15.42 -10.90 43.68
C GLN A 265 -14.91 -12.15 42.94
N GLN A 266 -13.92 -12.80 43.56
CA GLN A 266 -13.30 -14.06 43.15
C GLN A 266 -14.29 -15.24 43.14
N GLY A 267 -14.41 -15.89 41.98
CA GLY A 267 -15.13 -17.16 41.78
C GLY A 267 -14.23 -18.39 42.00
N LYS A 268 -14.83 -19.44 42.58
CA LYS A 268 -14.25 -20.73 42.98
C LYS A 268 -13.65 -21.55 41.82
N PRO A 269 -12.65 -22.42 42.07
CA PRO A 269 -12.04 -23.26 41.05
C PRO A 269 -12.93 -24.47 40.68
N GLY A 270 -13.36 -24.51 39.42
CA GLY A 270 -14.03 -25.66 38.82
C GLY A 270 -13.03 -26.67 38.24
N GLN A 271 -13.25 -27.95 38.53
CA GLN A 271 -12.46 -29.07 38.04
C GLN A 271 -12.60 -29.24 36.51
N ASN A 272 -11.50 -29.06 35.77
CA ASN A 272 -11.44 -29.30 34.34
C ASN A 272 -11.25 -30.80 34.06
N LYS A 273 -12.29 -31.45 33.50
CA LYS A 273 -12.16 -32.75 32.84
C LYS A 273 -11.59 -32.53 31.44
N THR A 274 -10.37 -33.00 31.21
CA THR A 274 -9.72 -33.03 29.89
C THR A 274 -10.40 -34.07 29.00
N GLY A 275 -11.48 -33.66 28.32
CA GLY A 275 -12.07 -34.45 27.24
C GLY A 275 -11.15 -34.41 26.02
N LEU A 276 -10.59 -35.56 25.67
CA LEU A 276 -9.78 -35.74 24.47
C LEU A 276 -10.63 -35.40 23.23
N ASN A 277 -10.30 -34.31 22.56
CA ASN A 277 -11.13 -33.73 21.51
C ASN A 277 -10.91 -34.48 20.19
N TRP A 278 -11.78 -35.47 19.92
CA TRP A 278 -11.72 -36.35 18.74
C TRP A 278 -11.62 -35.63 17.39
N ARG A 279 -12.05 -34.36 17.31
CA ARG A 279 -11.86 -33.53 16.10
C ARG A 279 -10.38 -33.33 15.77
N ASN A 280 -9.51 -33.15 16.77
CA ASN A 280 -8.08 -32.94 16.54
C ASN A 280 -7.38 -34.22 16.06
N ILE A 281 -7.85 -35.39 16.51
CA ILE A 281 -7.34 -36.70 16.07
C ILE A 281 -7.74 -36.95 14.61
N ALA A 282 -8.99 -36.62 14.23
CA ALA A 282 -9.45 -36.77 12.86
C ALA A 282 -8.69 -35.87 11.87
N ILE A 283 -8.42 -34.61 12.25
CA ILE A 283 -7.62 -33.68 11.43
C ILE A 283 -6.19 -34.19 11.26
N ALA A 284 -5.56 -34.69 12.32
CA ALA A 284 -4.21 -35.25 12.24
C ALA A 284 -4.12 -36.47 11.30
N LEU A 285 -5.11 -37.37 11.35
CA LEU A 285 -5.17 -38.53 10.45
C LEU A 285 -5.39 -38.13 8.99
N PHE A 286 -6.22 -37.12 8.72
CA PHE A 286 -6.47 -36.64 7.37
C PHE A 286 -5.19 -36.03 6.74
N LEU A 287 -4.44 -35.23 7.50
CA LEU A 287 -3.17 -34.66 7.04
C LEU A 287 -2.12 -35.74 6.76
N LEU A 288 -2.08 -36.81 7.57
CA LEU A 288 -1.18 -37.94 7.34
C LEU A 288 -1.48 -38.66 6.01
N ILE A 289 -2.76 -38.83 5.67
CA ILE A 289 -3.18 -39.46 4.40
C ILE A 289 -2.74 -38.61 3.20
N ILE A 290 -2.90 -37.28 3.26
CA ILE A 290 -2.46 -36.38 2.17
C ILE A 290 -0.95 -36.49 1.96
N LEU A 291 -0.16 -36.54 3.03
CA LEU A 291 1.30 -36.69 2.97
C LEU A 291 1.72 -38.01 2.31
N ILE A 292 1.05 -39.10 2.66
CA ILE A 292 1.30 -40.41 2.06
C ILE A 292 0.96 -40.40 0.57
N CYS A 293 -0.21 -39.88 0.19
CA CYS A 293 -0.65 -39.78 -1.20
C CYS A 293 0.27 -38.88 -2.05
N GLY A 294 0.71 -37.74 -1.52
CA GLY A 294 1.64 -36.84 -2.21
C GLY A 294 3.00 -37.50 -2.48
N SER A 295 3.52 -38.26 -1.51
CA SER A 295 4.80 -38.98 -1.66
C SER A 295 4.76 -40.09 -2.72
N LEU A 296 3.58 -40.69 -2.96
CA LEU A 296 3.38 -41.71 -4.00
C LEU A 296 3.26 -41.10 -5.39
N ALA A 297 2.72 -39.88 -5.52
CA ALA A 297 2.59 -39.19 -6.80
C ALA A 297 3.95 -38.74 -7.38
N VAL A 298 4.87 -38.30 -6.52
CA VAL A 298 6.22 -37.84 -6.95
C VAL A 298 7.06 -38.98 -7.51
N LYS A 299 6.83 -40.23 -7.07
CA LYS A 299 7.61 -41.40 -7.54
C LYS A 299 7.20 -41.92 -8.92
N ASN A 300 6.07 -41.45 -9.46
CA ASN A 300 5.54 -41.91 -10.75
C ASN A 300 5.60 -40.85 -11.86
N LEU A 301 6.33 -39.74 -11.67
CA LEU A 301 6.50 -38.75 -12.73
C LEU A 301 7.61 -39.20 -13.70
N PRO A 302 7.31 -39.48 -14.99
CA PRO A 302 8.33 -39.76 -15.97
C PRO A 302 9.19 -38.51 -16.20
N SER A 303 10.52 -38.71 -16.26
CA SER A 303 11.51 -37.66 -16.48
C SER A 303 11.30 -36.99 -17.84
N LEU A 304 10.78 -35.76 -17.82
CA LEU A 304 10.74 -34.86 -18.98
C LEU A 304 12.15 -34.30 -19.25
N GLN A 305 12.96 -35.10 -19.93
CA GLN A 305 14.12 -34.62 -20.67
C GLN A 305 13.96 -35.08 -22.10
N SER A 306 13.55 -34.17 -23.00
CA SER A 306 13.84 -34.13 -24.45
C SER A 306 12.79 -33.27 -25.17
N ALA A 307 13.15 -32.04 -25.55
CA ALA A 307 12.71 -31.38 -26.80
C ALA A 307 13.05 -29.89 -26.78
N VAL A 308 14.33 -29.55 -27.02
CA VAL A 308 14.67 -28.26 -27.61
C VAL A 308 15.60 -28.57 -28.79
N GLY A 309 15.00 -28.82 -29.94
CA GLY A 309 15.70 -28.91 -31.22
C GLY A 309 15.92 -27.51 -31.77
N LEU A 310 17.19 -27.13 -31.94
CA LEU A 310 17.57 -25.96 -32.74
C LEU A 310 17.26 -26.25 -34.22
N GLY A 311 16.33 -25.49 -34.78
CA GLY A 311 16.06 -25.42 -36.22
C GLY A 311 16.69 -24.17 -36.84
N SER A 312 17.53 -24.38 -37.84
CA SER A 312 18.27 -23.38 -38.60
C SER A 312 17.53 -22.96 -39.88
N ALA A 313 17.59 -21.65 -40.16
CA ALA A 313 17.55 -20.96 -41.46
C ALA A 313 16.30 -21.05 -42.37
N GLY A 314 15.72 -19.87 -42.64
CA GLY A 314 14.91 -19.57 -43.82
C GLY A 314 15.15 -18.12 -44.25
N ASN A 315 15.91 -17.93 -45.33
CA ASN A 315 16.12 -16.63 -45.97
C ASN A 315 14.84 -16.17 -46.67
N ASN A 316 14.36 -14.98 -46.34
CA ASN A 316 13.43 -14.23 -47.19
C ASN A 316 13.87 -12.77 -47.30
N THR A 317 14.28 -12.41 -48.50
CA THR A 317 14.61 -11.04 -48.93
C THR A 317 13.34 -10.21 -49.06
N GLY A 318 13.14 -9.28 -48.13
CA GLY A 318 12.15 -8.22 -48.20
C GLY A 318 12.65 -7.02 -47.41
N LYS A 319 12.82 -5.87 -48.09
CA LYS A 319 13.18 -4.52 -47.59
C LYS A 319 13.51 -4.45 -46.09
N ASN A 320 14.80 -4.37 -45.77
CA ASN A 320 15.32 -4.25 -44.40
C ASN A 320 14.68 -3.06 -43.65
N LYS A 321 13.66 -3.37 -42.86
CA LYS A 321 13.37 -2.66 -41.61
C LYS A 321 14.43 -3.15 -40.63
N GLU A 322 15.33 -2.26 -40.20
CA GLU A 322 16.36 -2.61 -39.23
C GLU A 322 15.68 -3.06 -37.92
N SER A 323 15.77 -4.35 -37.61
CA SER A 323 15.43 -4.87 -36.29
C SER A 323 16.48 -4.36 -35.30
N GLY A 324 16.17 -3.26 -34.61
CA GLY A 324 17.05 -2.66 -33.60
C GLY A 324 17.10 -3.50 -32.33
N THR A 325 18.26 -3.54 -31.68
CA THR A 325 18.36 -4.01 -30.28
C THR A 325 17.88 -2.90 -29.34
N ILE A 326 17.40 -3.26 -28.15
CA ILE A 326 16.95 -2.30 -27.13
C ILE A 326 18.07 -1.29 -26.83
N ASP A 327 19.32 -1.75 -26.72
CA ASP A 327 20.48 -0.88 -26.45
C ASP A 327 20.71 0.17 -27.55
N ARG A 328 20.45 -0.15 -28.82
CA ARG A 328 20.58 0.82 -29.91
C ARG A 328 19.51 1.89 -29.86
N LEU A 329 18.32 1.50 -29.40
CA LEU A 329 17.18 2.40 -29.25
C LEU A 329 17.31 3.31 -28.04
N VAL A 330 17.79 2.77 -26.92
CA VAL A 330 18.01 3.54 -25.69
C VAL A 330 19.11 4.58 -25.88
N ASN A 331 20.15 4.25 -26.65
CA ASN A 331 21.31 5.13 -26.88
C ASN A 331 21.17 6.00 -28.15
N GLY A 332 20.22 5.72 -29.03
CA GLY A 332 19.91 6.50 -30.23
C GLY A 332 18.97 7.67 -29.92
N ALA A 333 19.50 8.71 -29.26
CA ALA A 333 18.75 9.73 -28.50
C ALA A 333 17.77 10.66 -29.27
N ASP A 334 17.46 10.44 -30.56
CA ASP A 334 16.59 11.34 -31.35
C ASP A 334 15.48 10.63 -32.14
N SER A 335 15.16 9.36 -31.84
CA SER A 335 14.07 8.67 -32.53
C SER A 335 12.71 9.04 -31.92
N THR A 336 12.16 10.19 -32.30
CA THR A 336 10.75 10.56 -32.00
C THR A 336 9.73 9.73 -32.78
N GLY A 337 10.20 8.74 -33.55
CA GLY A 337 9.36 7.88 -34.38
C GLY A 337 8.94 6.60 -33.66
N GLU A 338 7.82 6.05 -34.10
CA GLU A 338 7.36 4.72 -33.73
C GLU A 338 8.41 3.66 -34.13
N GLN A 339 8.74 2.80 -33.19
CA GLN A 339 9.70 1.71 -33.32
C GLN A 339 8.94 0.39 -33.44
N GLU A 340 9.46 -0.54 -34.23
CA GLU A 340 8.91 -1.89 -34.37
C GLU A 340 9.99 -2.92 -34.00
N MET A 341 9.68 -3.83 -33.09
CA MET A 341 10.65 -4.75 -32.50
C MET A 341 10.06 -6.12 -32.17
N MET A 342 10.92 -7.14 -32.15
CA MET A 342 10.58 -8.50 -31.75
C MET A 342 11.08 -8.81 -30.33
N LEU A 343 10.20 -8.68 -29.33
CA LEU A 343 10.54 -8.77 -27.91
C LEU A 343 9.79 -9.89 -27.18
N THR A 344 10.40 -10.45 -26.15
CA THR A 344 9.82 -11.45 -25.25
C THR A 344 9.24 -10.77 -24.01
N VAL A 345 8.02 -11.13 -23.61
CA VAL A 345 7.41 -10.63 -22.37
C VAL A 345 7.98 -11.41 -21.19
N THR A 346 8.74 -10.73 -20.34
CA THR A 346 9.39 -11.32 -19.15
C THR A 346 8.59 -11.11 -17.87
N LYS A 347 7.80 -10.03 -17.79
CA LYS A 347 6.81 -9.80 -16.74
C LYS A 347 5.55 -9.15 -17.31
N PHE A 348 4.40 -9.47 -16.72
CA PHE A 348 3.09 -8.95 -17.02
C PHE A 348 2.39 -8.53 -15.72
N LEU A 349 1.96 -7.26 -15.64
CA LEU A 349 1.18 -6.74 -14.53
C LEU A 349 -0.03 -5.97 -15.08
N ASP A 350 -1.21 -6.48 -14.79
CA ASP A 350 -2.48 -5.84 -15.14
C ASP A 350 -2.84 -4.79 -14.07
N ASP A 351 -2.92 -3.52 -14.48
CA ASP A 351 -3.55 -2.48 -13.68
C ASP A 351 -5.00 -2.26 -14.15
N SER A 352 -5.91 -3.03 -13.55
CA SER A 352 -7.31 -3.04 -13.91
C SER A 352 -8.02 -1.71 -13.65
N ARG A 353 -7.44 -0.84 -12.83
CA ARG A 353 -8.01 0.47 -12.50
C ARG A 353 -7.77 1.46 -13.63
N ASN A 354 -6.55 1.50 -14.15
CA ASN A 354 -6.14 2.50 -15.14
C ASN A 354 -6.31 2.07 -16.60
N GLN A 355 -6.88 0.89 -16.86
CA GLN A 355 -6.96 0.30 -18.20
C GLN A 355 -5.58 0.19 -18.88
N ILE A 356 -4.52 0.02 -18.10
CA ILE A 356 -3.13 -0.10 -18.58
C ILE A 356 -2.58 -1.47 -18.16
N ILE A 357 -1.77 -2.05 -19.03
CA ILE A 357 -0.96 -3.23 -18.74
C ILE A 357 0.52 -2.80 -18.72
N PHE A 358 1.19 -3.12 -17.63
CA PHE A 358 2.63 -2.94 -17.46
C PHE A 358 3.34 -4.22 -17.91
N LEU A 359 4.34 -4.07 -18.77
CA LEU A 359 5.14 -5.17 -19.32
C LEU A 359 6.63 -4.89 -19.09
N ILE A 360 7.40 -5.95 -18.87
CA ILE A 360 8.86 -5.90 -19.05
C ILE A 360 9.21 -6.73 -20.28
N LEU A 361 9.75 -6.08 -21.30
CA LEU A 361 10.06 -6.69 -22.59
C LEU A 361 11.57 -6.92 -22.72
N SER A 362 12.00 -8.02 -23.35
CA SER A 362 13.41 -8.35 -23.55
C SER A 362 13.71 -8.74 -24.99
N ASP A 363 14.85 -8.30 -25.52
CA ASP A 363 15.42 -8.78 -26.79
C ASP A 363 16.34 -10.01 -26.59
N GLY A 364 16.46 -10.50 -25.36
CA GLY A 364 17.36 -11.58 -24.93
C GLY A 364 18.69 -11.09 -24.37
N THR A 365 19.05 -9.82 -24.60
CA THR A 365 20.27 -9.20 -24.07
C THR A 365 19.98 -8.09 -23.06
N SER A 366 18.94 -7.31 -23.32
CA SER A 366 18.51 -6.17 -22.50
C SER A 366 17.02 -6.24 -22.23
N THR A 367 16.55 -5.41 -21.31
CA THR A 367 15.14 -5.28 -20.94
C THR A 367 14.68 -3.84 -21.05
N ILE A 368 13.40 -3.64 -21.31
CA ILE A 368 12.76 -2.32 -21.32
C ILE A 368 11.37 -2.39 -20.69
N ASP A 369 11.05 -1.37 -19.90
CA ASP A 369 9.71 -1.17 -19.37
C ASP A 369 8.77 -0.73 -20.50
N ALA A 370 7.58 -1.32 -20.55
CA ALA A 370 6.58 -0.99 -21.56
C ALA A 370 5.18 -0.84 -20.97
N LEU A 371 4.40 0.07 -21.54
CA LEU A 371 2.99 0.29 -21.22
C LEU A 371 2.14 0.03 -22.44
N ILE A 372 0.99 -0.61 -22.26
CA ILE A 372 -0.01 -0.76 -23.31
C ILE A 372 -1.41 -0.53 -22.75
N ASP A 373 -2.21 0.26 -23.45
CA ASP A 373 -3.63 0.42 -23.14
C ASP A 373 -4.37 -0.91 -23.37
N LYS A 374 -5.27 -1.30 -22.47
CA LYS A 374 -6.06 -2.52 -22.60
C LYS A 374 -6.96 -2.55 -23.82
N ASN A 375 -7.34 -1.38 -24.33
CA ASN A 375 -8.12 -1.23 -25.54
C ASN A 375 -7.27 -1.44 -26.80
N THR A 376 -5.94 -1.48 -26.68
CA THR A 376 -5.06 -1.82 -27.79
C THR A 376 -5.32 -3.26 -28.24
N LYS A 377 -5.39 -3.43 -29.56
CA LYS A 377 -5.65 -4.73 -30.18
C LYS A 377 -4.68 -5.79 -29.65
N ASN A 378 -5.22 -6.91 -29.19
CA ASN A 378 -4.50 -8.06 -28.61
C ASN A 378 -3.80 -7.82 -27.26
N ALA A 379 -3.94 -6.66 -26.61
CA ALA A 379 -3.31 -6.39 -25.31
C ALA A 379 -3.69 -7.43 -24.24
N LEU A 380 -4.95 -7.86 -24.21
CA LEU A 380 -5.45 -8.88 -23.28
C LEU A 380 -5.01 -10.32 -23.60
N GLN A 381 -4.37 -10.55 -24.74
CA GLN A 381 -3.88 -11.88 -25.14
C GLN A 381 -2.39 -12.08 -24.85
N VAL A 382 -1.75 -11.07 -24.26
CA VAL A 382 -0.33 -11.09 -23.90
C VAL A 382 -0.10 -12.10 -22.77
N LYS A 383 0.95 -12.90 -22.88
CA LYS A 383 1.38 -13.89 -21.88
C LYS A 383 2.88 -13.81 -21.66
N GLU A 384 3.29 -13.99 -20.41
CA GLU A 384 4.72 -14.11 -20.06
C GLU A 384 5.36 -15.31 -20.77
N GLY A 385 6.63 -15.16 -21.17
CA GLY A 385 7.41 -16.14 -21.90
C GLY A 385 7.19 -16.15 -23.43
N ASN A 386 6.10 -15.54 -23.91
CA ASN A 386 5.84 -15.44 -25.35
C ASN A 386 6.60 -14.28 -25.99
N ARG A 387 6.90 -14.45 -27.28
CA ARG A 387 7.56 -13.44 -28.11
C ARG A 387 6.55 -12.74 -29.01
N TYR A 388 6.62 -11.41 -29.05
CA TYR A 388 5.68 -10.55 -29.75
C TYR A 388 6.41 -9.57 -30.66
N LEU A 389 5.78 -9.26 -31.79
CA LEU A 389 6.10 -8.08 -32.58
C LEU A 389 5.36 -6.90 -31.94
N VAL A 390 6.12 -5.96 -31.41
CA VAL A 390 5.61 -4.78 -30.71
C VAL A 390 5.89 -3.53 -31.53
N LYS A 391 4.96 -2.58 -31.50
CA LYS A 391 5.16 -1.22 -32.01
C LYS A 391 4.87 -0.20 -30.93
N GLY A 392 5.68 0.84 -30.85
CA GLY A 392 5.50 1.89 -29.85
C GLY A 392 6.50 3.03 -29.95
N THR A 393 6.28 4.07 -29.16
CA THR A 393 7.17 5.23 -29.05
C THR A 393 7.98 5.16 -27.77
N LEU A 394 9.25 5.59 -27.84
CA LEU A 394 10.10 5.69 -26.65
C LEU A 394 9.86 7.01 -25.95
N GLU A 395 9.60 6.93 -24.65
CA GLU A 395 9.48 8.08 -23.77
C GLU A 395 10.54 8.03 -22.68
N LYS A 396 11.12 9.19 -22.35
CA LYS A 396 12.01 9.30 -21.19
C LYS A 396 11.16 9.26 -19.93
N SER A 397 11.52 8.37 -19.01
CA SER A 397 10.96 8.29 -17.67
C SER A 397 12.05 8.41 -16.61
N GLU A 398 11.65 8.51 -15.34
CA GLU A 398 12.59 8.67 -14.21
C GLU A 398 13.57 7.50 -14.08
N ASN A 399 13.16 6.28 -14.45
CA ASN A 399 13.98 5.07 -14.39
C ASN A 399 14.68 4.73 -15.72
N GLY A 400 14.73 5.70 -16.65
CA GLY A 400 15.26 5.49 -18.00
C GLY A 400 14.17 5.51 -19.07
N ASN A 401 14.47 4.99 -20.25
CA ASN A 401 13.52 5.00 -21.36
C ASN A 401 12.45 3.92 -21.17
N ARG A 402 11.21 4.25 -21.53
CA ARG A 402 10.05 3.37 -21.50
C ARG A 402 9.40 3.32 -22.88
N LEU A 403 8.87 2.17 -23.25
CA LEU A 403 8.18 1.98 -24.52
C LEU A 403 6.66 2.09 -24.33
N ILE A 404 6.02 3.07 -24.98
CA ILE A 404 4.57 3.20 -25.02
C ILE A 404 4.05 2.47 -26.25
N LEU A 405 3.38 1.34 -26.05
CA LEU A 405 2.95 0.45 -27.12
C LEU A 405 1.65 0.92 -27.77
N SER A 406 1.70 1.07 -29.09
CA SER A 406 0.55 1.30 -29.97
C SER A 406 -0.03 0.00 -30.54
N GLU A 407 0.81 -1.05 -30.68
CA GLU A 407 0.40 -2.35 -31.22
C GLU A 407 1.22 -3.49 -30.60
N ILE A 408 0.56 -4.63 -30.36
CA ILE A 408 1.22 -5.89 -30.01
C ILE A 408 0.60 -7.05 -30.78
N SER A 409 1.44 -7.90 -31.36
CA SER A 409 1.00 -9.07 -32.12
C SER A 409 1.88 -10.27 -31.80
N LEU A 410 1.26 -11.44 -31.60
CA LEU A 410 2.00 -12.67 -31.35
C LEU A 410 2.82 -13.00 -32.59
N SER A 411 4.12 -13.26 -32.43
CA SER A 411 4.92 -13.79 -33.53
C SER A 411 4.64 -15.27 -33.65
N ASP A 412 4.22 -15.68 -34.84
CA ASP A 412 4.13 -17.09 -35.21
C ASP A 412 5.50 -17.79 -35.16
#